data_AF-A0A9D1FF89-F1
#
_entry.id   AF-A0A9D1FF89-F1
#
_cell.length_a   1.000
_cell.length_b   1.000
_cell.length_c   1.000
_cell.angle_alpha   90.00
_cell.angle_beta   90.00
_cell.angle_gamma   90.00
#
_symmetry.space_group_name_H-M   'P 1'
#
loop_
_entity.id
_entity.type
_entity.pdbx_description
1 polymer ?
#
loop_
_entity_poly.entity_id
_entity_poly.type
_entity_poly.pdbx_seq_one_letter_code
_entity_poly.pdbx_strand_id
1 'polypeptide(L)'
;MTSQNTQNIYTADKFQNAEQLWFWFLYSKSVQNGFARNRGTSMRRVCEVLDVETLITKLYLSGELTDAQLDVMKRFGDRRRAPHQYIWAENRAAALWDSAMKTLNNAAAARGWIE
;
A
#
# COMPACT_ATOMS: atom_id res chain seq x y z
N MET A 1 45.40 12.14 -0.77
CA MET A 1 44.62 11.04 -1.36
C MET A 1 43.89 10.33 -0.23
N THR A 2 42.60 10.61 -0.05
CA THR A 2 41.65 9.71 0.63
C THR A 2 40.25 10.23 0.32
N SER A 3 39.69 9.74 -0.78
CA SER A 3 38.31 9.98 -1.18
C SER A 3 37.39 9.33 -0.15
N GLN A 4 36.76 10.13 0.71
CA GLN A 4 35.69 9.66 1.58
C GLN A 4 34.45 9.43 0.71
N ASN A 5 34.23 8.17 0.33
CA ASN A 5 33.04 7.73 -0.38
C ASN A 5 31.90 7.60 0.63
N THR A 6 31.23 8.72 0.92
CA THR A 6 30.05 8.78 1.78
C THR A 6 28.87 8.12 1.04
N GLN A 7 28.77 6.80 1.13
CA GLN A 7 27.57 6.07 0.75
C GLN A 7 26.45 6.52 1.70
N ASN A 8 25.68 7.51 1.27
CA ASN A 8 24.45 7.90 1.95
C ASN A 8 23.48 6.73 1.81
N ILE A 9 23.47 5.83 2.80
CA ILE A 9 22.51 4.74 2.88
C ILE A 9 21.17 5.40 3.19
N TYR A 10 20.43 5.75 2.15
CA TYR A 10 19.03 6.16 2.27
C TYR A 10 18.27 4.93 2.76
N THR A 11 18.14 4.77 4.08
CA THR A 11 17.25 3.77 4.66
C THR A 11 15.86 4.16 4.23
N ALA A 12 15.32 3.48 3.22
CA ALA A 12 13.97 3.72 2.76
C ALA A 12 13.04 3.47 3.95
N ASP A 13 12.22 4.47 4.32
CA ASP A 13 11.29 4.34 5.45
C ASP A 13 10.29 3.23 5.16
N LYS A 14 10.24 2.25 6.06
CA LYS A 14 9.21 1.21 6.08
C LYS A 14 7.85 1.83 6.36
N PHE A 15 6.80 1.15 5.91
CA PHE A 15 5.44 1.54 6.25
C PHE A 15 5.13 1.05 7.67
N GLN A 16 4.37 1.86 8.41
CA GLN A 16 3.91 1.51 9.75
C GLN A 16 2.80 0.46 9.73
N ASN A 17 1.99 0.43 8.68
CA ASN A 17 0.91 -0.52 8.51
C ASN A 17 0.52 -0.71 7.03
N ALA A 18 -0.26 -1.76 6.76
CA ALA A 18 -0.79 -2.04 5.43
C ALA A 18 -1.70 -0.93 4.88
N GLU A 19 -2.41 -0.21 5.74
CA GLU A 19 -3.28 0.89 5.32
C GLU A 19 -2.47 2.04 4.72
N GLN A 20 -1.35 2.41 5.35
CA GLN A 20 -0.43 3.44 4.87
C GLN A 20 0.19 3.03 3.53
N LEU A 21 0.59 1.75 3.39
CA LEU A 21 1.06 1.18 2.13
C LEU A 21 -0.02 1.31 1.03
N TRP A 22 -1.26 0.92 1.34
CA TRP A 22 -2.37 0.95 0.39
C TRP A 22 -2.74 2.37 -0.05
N PHE A 23 -2.85 3.31 0.90
CA PHE A 23 -3.14 4.70 0.58
C PHE A 23 -2.01 5.36 -0.21
N TRP A 24 -0.75 5.05 0.11
CA TRP A 24 0.40 5.50 -0.67
C TRP A 24 0.34 4.95 -2.10
N PHE A 25 0.04 3.67 -2.28
CA PHE A 25 -0.10 3.05 -3.60
C PHE A 25 -1.17 3.74 -4.46
N LEU A 26 -2.36 3.98 -3.90
CA LEU A 26 -3.45 4.64 -4.62
C LEU A 26 -3.11 6.09 -4.97
N TYR A 27 -2.47 6.81 -4.04
CA TYR A 27 -1.95 8.15 -4.32
C TYR A 27 -0.94 8.11 -5.48
N SER A 28 0.04 7.22 -5.42
CA SER A 28 1.07 7.08 -6.45
C SER A 28 0.49 6.71 -7.82
N LYS A 29 -0.51 5.80 -7.88
CA LYS A 29 -1.23 5.50 -9.13
C LYS A 29 -2.01 6.71 -9.65
N SER A 30 -2.65 7.48 -8.77
CA SER A 30 -3.38 8.68 -9.19
C SER A 30 -2.46 9.75 -9.79
N VAL A 31 -1.25 9.91 -9.22
CA VAL A 31 -0.22 10.85 -9.72
C VAL A 31 0.36 10.39 -11.06
N GLN A 32 0.64 9.10 -11.22
CA GLN A 32 1.11 8.52 -12.50
C GLN A 32 0.08 8.69 -13.61
N ASN A 33 -1.20 8.44 -13.32
CA ASN A 33 -2.27 8.58 -14.31
C ASN A 33 -2.61 10.04 -14.62
N GLY A 34 -2.40 10.95 -13.68
CA GLY A 34 -2.78 12.36 -13.77
C GLY A 34 -1.72 13.29 -14.35
N PHE A 35 -0.85 12.87 -15.29
CA PHE A 35 0.16 13.72 -15.97
C PHE A 35 0.98 14.70 -15.10
N ALA A 36 1.01 14.53 -13.78
CA ALA A 36 1.67 15.43 -12.87
C ALA A 36 3.13 15.02 -12.82
N ARG A 37 4.00 15.81 -13.47
CA ARG A 37 5.45 15.64 -13.36
C ARG A 37 5.82 15.54 -11.89
N ASN A 38 6.42 14.41 -11.48
CA ASN A 38 6.99 14.17 -10.17
C ASN A 38 7.94 15.32 -9.80
N ARG A 39 7.39 16.38 -9.18
CA ARG A 39 8.18 17.49 -8.65
C ARG A 39 8.63 17.14 -7.25
N GLY A 40 9.70 16.34 -7.18
CA GLY A 40 10.71 16.53 -6.15
C GLY A 40 10.59 15.76 -4.85
N THR A 41 9.73 14.75 -4.70
CA THR A 41 9.82 13.84 -3.53
C THR A 41 10.44 12.52 -3.94
N SER A 42 11.73 12.55 -4.28
CA SER A 42 12.60 11.38 -4.43
C SER A 42 12.88 10.72 -3.07
N MET A 43 11.87 10.57 -2.21
CA MET A 43 11.97 9.64 -1.09
C MET A 43 11.87 8.26 -1.70
N ARG A 44 13.03 7.59 -1.87
CA ARG A 44 13.08 6.14 -2.12
C ARG A 44 12.25 5.46 -1.03
N ARG A 45 11.05 5.02 -1.39
CA ARG A 45 10.23 4.15 -0.54
C ARG A 45 10.80 2.72 -0.62
N VAL A 46 10.45 1.90 0.35
CA VAL A 46 10.92 0.50 0.44
C VAL A 46 10.45 -0.40 -0.71
N CYS A 47 9.44 0.04 -1.47
CA CYS A 47 8.88 -0.67 -2.60
C CYS A 47 8.43 0.29 -3.71
N GLU A 48 8.40 -0.20 -4.95
CA GLU A 48 7.86 0.52 -6.10
C GLU A 48 6.35 0.28 -6.26
N VAL A 49 5.67 1.15 -7.02
CA VAL A 49 4.22 1.02 -7.29
C VAL A 49 3.90 -0.32 -7.96
N LEU A 50 4.75 -0.76 -8.89
CA LEU A 50 4.60 -2.02 -9.60
C LEU A 50 4.75 -3.23 -8.67
N ASP A 51 5.57 -3.12 -7.63
CA ASP A 51 5.76 -4.22 -6.67
C ASP A 51 4.48 -4.47 -5.88
N VAL A 52 3.80 -3.40 -5.47
CA VAL A 52 2.51 -3.47 -4.77
C VAL A 52 1.41 -4.00 -5.70
N GLU A 53 1.37 -3.55 -6.96
CA GLU A 53 0.43 -4.08 -7.95
C GLU A 53 0.62 -5.57 -8.21
N THR A 54 1.87 -6.00 -8.34
CA THR A 54 2.22 -7.42 -8.51
C THR A 54 1.87 -8.23 -7.26
N LEU A 55 2.08 -7.67 -6.06
CA LEU A 55 1.71 -8.32 -4.81
C LEU A 55 0.20 -8.55 -4.73
N ILE A 56 -0.61 -7.53 -4.99
CA ILE A 56 -2.08 -7.61 -4.93
C ILE A 56 -2.60 -8.59 -5.98
N THR A 57 -2.05 -8.56 -7.20
CA THR A 57 -2.40 -9.49 -8.26
C THR A 57 -2.11 -10.93 -7.84
N LYS A 58 -0.96 -11.19 -7.19
CA LYS A 58 -0.61 -12.52 -6.67
C LYS A 58 -1.59 -12.96 -5.57
N LEU A 59 -1.89 -12.09 -4.61
CA LEU A 59 -2.84 -12.38 -3.54
C LEU A 59 -4.23 -12.72 -4.08
N TYR A 60 -4.68 -11.98 -5.10
CA TYR A 60 -5.93 -12.26 -5.80
C TYR A 60 -5.90 -13.61 -6.52
N LEU A 61 -4.86 -13.88 -7.32
CA LEU A 61 -4.74 -15.15 -8.06
C LEU A 61 -4.59 -16.37 -7.14
N SER A 62 -4.02 -16.18 -5.95
CA SER A 62 -3.92 -17.23 -4.92
C SER A 62 -5.22 -17.44 -4.13
N GLY A 63 -6.22 -16.58 -4.30
CA GLY A 63 -7.49 -16.62 -3.55
C GLY A 63 -7.40 -16.07 -2.12
N GLU A 64 -6.26 -15.49 -1.71
CA GLU A 64 -6.11 -14.82 -0.42
C GLU A 64 -6.83 -13.47 -0.36
N LEU A 65 -7.05 -12.85 -1.52
CA LEU A 65 -7.94 -11.71 -1.70
C LEU A 65 -9.10 -12.09 -2.61
N THR A 66 -10.31 -11.79 -2.16
CA THR A 66 -11.56 -12.01 -2.90
C THR A 66 -11.99 -10.74 -3.64
N ASP A 67 -12.83 -10.90 -4.67
CA ASP A 67 -13.43 -9.76 -5.41
C ASP A 67 -14.13 -8.77 -4.48
N ALA A 68 -14.87 -9.27 -3.49
CA ALA A 68 -15.57 -8.44 -2.52
C ALA A 68 -14.61 -7.61 -1.66
N GLN A 69 -13.44 -8.17 -1.29
CA GLN A 69 -12.41 -7.44 -0.58
C GLN A 69 -11.76 -6.37 -1.48
N LEU A 70 -11.45 -6.71 -2.74
CA LEU A 70 -10.87 -5.75 -3.68
C LEU A 70 -11.81 -4.57 -3.97
N ASP A 71 -13.11 -4.82 -4.13
CA ASP A 71 -14.10 -3.75 -4.33
C ASP A 71 -14.14 -2.80 -3.12
N VAL A 72 -14.17 -3.36 -1.90
CA VAL A 72 -14.12 -2.58 -0.66
C VAL A 72 -12.79 -1.81 -0.55
N MET A 73 -11.65 -2.45 -0.82
CA MET A 73 -10.34 -1.81 -0.81
C MET A 73 -10.27 -0.62 -1.76
N LYS A 74 -10.80 -0.77 -2.97
CA LYS A 74 -10.86 0.30 -3.97
C LYS A 74 -11.80 1.43 -3.52
N ARG A 75 -13.04 1.09 -3.15
CA ARG A 75 -14.07 2.06 -2.77
C ARG A 75 -13.65 2.94 -1.59
N PHE A 76 -13.06 2.34 -0.55
CA PHE A 76 -12.61 3.06 0.63
C PHE A 76 -11.22 3.69 0.45
N GLY A 77 -10.40 3.09 -0.41
CA GLY A 77 -9.16 3.67 -0.90
C GLY A 77 -9.36 5.00 -1.64
N ASP A 78 -10.34 5.06 -2.55
CA ASP A 78 -10.71 6.29 -3.28
C ASP A 78 -11.21 7.38 -2.32
N ARG A 79 -11.90 6.98 -1.25
CA ARG A 79 -12.34 7.88 -0.16
C ARG A 79 -11.22 8.24 0.83
N ARG A 80 -10.03 7.65 0.68
CA ARG A 80 -8.86 7.80 1.58
C ARG A 80 -9.20 7.59 3.06
N ARG A 81 -10.08 6.63 3.35
CA ARG A 81 -10.58 6.39 4.71
C ARG A 81 -10.95 4.93 4.88
N ALA A 82 -10.57 4.33 6.01
CA ALA A 82 -11.07 3.01 6.39
C ALA A 82 -12.58 3.04 6.74
N PRO A 83 -13.33 1.98 6.39
CA PRO A 83 -14.73 1.80 6.81
C PRO A 83 -14.87 1.77 8.33
N HIS A 84 -16.01 2.23 8.84
CA HIS A 84 -16.25 2.32 10.27
C HIS A 84 -17.13 1.17 10.78
N GLN A 85 -16.59 0.34 11.69
CA GLN A 85 -17.28 -0.84 12.23
C GLN A 85 -18.61 -0.54 12.94
N TYR A 86 -18.74 0.65 13.55
CA TYR A 86 -19.92 1.04 14.32
C TYR A 86 -21.06 1.60 13.45
N ILE A 87 -20.83 1.80 12.14
CA ILE A 87 -21.89 2.20 11.21
C ILE A 87 -22.47 0.91 10.62
N TRP A 88 -23.74 0.61 10.89
CA TRP A 88 -24.37 -0.65 10.47
C TRP A 88 -24.24 -0.92 8.96
N ALA A 89 -24.41 0.11 8.14
CA ALA A 89 -24.24 0.03 6.68
C ALA A 89 -22.79 -0.26 6.23
N GLU A 90 -21.79 0.08 7.04
CA GLU A 90 -20.37 -0.13 6.75
C GLU A 90 -19.77 -1.32 7.50
N ASN A 91 -20.47 -1.91 8.47
CA ASN A 91 -19.95 -2.98 9.32
C ASN A 91 -19.41 -4.18 8.50
N ARG A 92 -20.18 -4.63 7.50
CA ARG A 92 -19.74 -5.69 6.58
C ARG A 92 -18.50 -5.28 5.77
N ALA A 93 -18.45 -4.03 5.32
CA ALA A 93 -17.29 -3.51 4.61
C ALA A 93 -16.08 -3.37 5.55
N ALA A 94 -16.29 -3.05 6.83
CA ALA A 94 -15.24 -2.99 7.84
C ALA A 94 -14.61 -4.35 8.10
N ALA A 95 -15.40 -5.40 8.19
CA ALA A 95 -14.88 -6.77 8.33
C ALA A 95 -14.07 -7.20 7.09
N LEU A 96 -14.56 -6.91 5.88
CA LEU A 96 -13.85 -7.23 4.63
C LEU A 96 -12.55 -6.44 4.50
N TRP A 97 -12.57 -5.14 4.84
CA TRP A 97 -11.40 -4.29 4.84
C TRP A 97 -10.35 -4.77 5.84
N ASP A 98 -10.73 -5.03 7.09
CA ASP A 98 -9.82 -5.51 8.14
C ASP A 98 -9.15 -6.83 7.74
N SER A 99 -9.94 -7.77 7.20
CA SER A 99 -9.39 -9.02 6.67
C SER A 99 -8.41 -8.80 5.52
N ALA A 100 -8.74 -7.91 4.58
CA ALA A 100 -7.87 -7.62 3.43
C ALA A 100 -6.58 -6.91 3.84
N MET A 101 -6.66 -5.94 4.76
CA MET A 101 -5.51 -5.22 5.30
C MET A 101 -4.61 -6.15 6.10
N LYS A 102 -5.16 -7.13 6.85
CA LYS A 102 -4.36 -8.17 7.52
C LYS A 102 -3.59 -9.04 6.52
N THR A 103 -4.25 -9.52 5.46
CA THR A 103 -3.59 -10.28 4.39
C THR A 103 -2.46 -9.47 3.75
N LEU A 104 -2.74 -8.22 3.40
CA LEU A 104 -1.74 -7.32 2.82
C LEU A 104 -0.59 -7.05 3.79
N ASN A 105 -0.88 -6.86 5.09
CA ASN A 105 0.12 -6.61 6.12
C ASN A 105 1.09 -7.78 6.24
N ASN A 106 0.56 -9.00 6.31
CA ASN A 106 1.36 -10.22 6.42
C ASN A 106 2.28 -10.39 5.19
N ALA A 107 1.73 -10.17 3.99
CA ALA A 107 2.49 -10.33 2.76
C ALA A 107 3.56 -9.23 2.57
N ALA A 108 3.28 -8.00 3.00
CA ALA A 108 4.24 -6.89 2.95
C ALA A 108 5.30 -6.99 4.05
N ALA A 109 4.96 -7.48 5.23
CA ALA A 109 5.90 -7.79 6.31
C ALA A 109 6.88 -8.90 5.90
N ALA A 110 6.39 -9.96 5.24
CA ALA A 110 7.23 -11.04 4.70
C ALA A 110 8.28 -10.53 3.67
N ARG A 111 8.01 -9.41 3.01
CA ARG A 111 8.94 -8.73 2.08
C ARG A 111 9.82 -7.67 2.74
N GLY A 112 9.63 -7.40 4.02
CA GLY A 112 10.36 -6.39 4.78
C GLY A 112 9.93 -4.94 4.48
N TRP A 113 8.75 -4.73 3.90
CA TRP A 113 8.22 -3.39 3.60
C TRP A 113 7.56 -2.72 4.80
N ILE A 114 7.10 -3.52 5.75
CA ILE A 114 6.45 -3.09 7.00
C ILE A 114 7.35 -3.52 8.17
N GLU A 115 7.32 -2.76 9.27
CA GLU A 115 7.97 -3.14 10.53
C GLU A 115 7.33 -4.35 11.22
#